data_AF-A0A966R2W6-F1
#
_entry.id   AF-A0A966R2W6-F1
#
_cell.length_a   1.000
_cell.length_b   1.000
_cell.length_c   1.000
_cell.angle_alpha   90.00
_cell.angle_beta   90.00
_cell.angle_gamma   90.00
#
_symmetry.space_group_name_H-M   'P 1'
#
loop_
_entity.id
_entity.type
_entity.pdbx_description
1 polymer ?
#
loop_
_entity_poly.entity_id
_entity_poly.type
_entity_poly.pdbx_seq_one_letter_code
_entity_poly.pdbx_strand_id
1 'polypeptide(L)'
;MKPQTGEFVEGLRNRKTQKLFICLEAASSPGKVRVINPDGDILVVMEELFDLEPVEVPLGEVERFFTAEQITCWRTYLTDEAER
;
A
#
# COMPACT_ATOMS: atom_id res chain seq x y z
N MET A 1 15.52 13.62 -21.38
CA MET A 1 14.57 12.50 -21.46
C MET A 1 15.30 11.25 -20.99
N LYS A 2 14.90 10.70 -19.83
CA LYS A 2 15.45 9.48 -19.25
C LYS A 2 14.34 8.45 -19.17
N PRO A 3 14.60 7.17 -19.46
CA PRO A 3 13.56 6.16 -19.58
C PRO A 3 13.21 5.69 -18.16
N GLN A 4 11.95 5.69 -17.74
CA GLN A 4 11.65 5.14 -16.41
C GLN A 4 10.49 4.16 -16.47
N THR A 5 10.85 2.97 -16.93
CA THR A 5 10.24 1.69 -16.56
C THR A 5 9.77 1.66 -15.10
N GLY A 6 8.49 1.31 -14.89
CA GLY A 6 7.96 0.74 -13.65
C GLY A 6 7.37 1.76 -12.67
N GLU A 7 6.04 1.90 -12.67
CA GLU A 7 5.32 2.50 -11.55
C GLU A 7 5.26 1.46 -10.40
N PHE A 8 5.67 1.83 -9.19
CA PHE A 8 5.65 0.98 -8.00
C PHE A 8 4.86 1.65 -6.88
N VAL A 9 4.34 0.85 -5.94
CA VAL A 9 3.69 1.31 -4.71
C VAL A 9 4.51 0.88 -3.51
N GLU A 10 4.54 1.72 -2.49
CA GLU A 10 5.01 1.32 -1.17
C GLU A 10 3.97 0.39 -0.54
N GLY A 11 4.40 -0.81 -0.18
CA GLY A 11 3.56 -1.81 0.46
C GLY A 11 4.23 -2.43 1.68
N LEU A 12 3.43 -3.18 2.42
CA LEU A 12 3.87 -4.02 3.52
C LEU A 12 3.54 -5.47 3.18
N ARG A 13 4.52 -6.36 3.28
CA ARG A 13 4.31 -7.81 3.15
C ARG A 13 4.34 -8.44 4.52
N ASN A 14 3.32 -9.22 4.85
CA ASN A 14 3.35 -10.01 6.07
C ASN A 14 4.31 -11.20 5.89
N ARG A 15 5.34 -11.31 6.73
CA ARG A 15 6.35 -12.38 6.58
C ARG A 15 5.78 -13.78 6.71
N LYS A 16 4.76 -13.96 7.55
CA LYS A 16 4.14 -15.26 7.83
C LYS A 16 3.15 -15.67 6.77
N THR A 17 2.26 -14.76 6.35
CA THR A 17 1.15 -15.09 5.44
C THR A 17 1.43 -14.72 3.99
N GLN A 18 2.52 -13.97 3.73
CA GLN A 18 2.87 -13.42 2.42
C GLN A 18 1.78 -12.51 1.82
N LYS A 19 0.84 -12.06 2.65
CA LYS A 19 -0.21 -11.13 2.21
C LYS A 19 0.39 -9.75 2.01
N LEU A 20 0.03 -9.12 0.90
CA LEU A 20 0.42 -7.77 0.55
C LEU A 20 -0.62 -6.77 1.06
N PHE A 21 -0.14 -5.65 1.59
CA PHE A 21 -0.92 -4.50 2.00
C PHE A 21 -0.35 -3.26 1.30
N ILE A 22 -1.20 -2.36 0.79
CA ILE A 22 -0.76 -1.12 0.15
C ILE A 22 -0.73 -0.02 1.20
N CYS A 23 0.38 0.72 1.32
CA CYS A 23 0.47 1.85 2.25
C CYS A 23 -0.32 3.06 1.73
N LEU A 24 -1.05 3.71 2.65
CA LEU A 24 -1.82 4.93 2.39
C LEU A 24 -1.19 6.18 3.03
N GLU A 25 -0.67 6.04 4.24
CA GLU A 25 0.11 7.09 4.92
C GLU A 25 1.38 6.45 5.45
N ALA A 26 2.52 6.83 4.86
CA ALA A 26 3.81 6.60 5.48
C ALA A 26 4.02 7.67 6.57
N ALA A 27 4.13 7.21 7.83
CA ALA A 27 4.93 7.85 8.87
C ALA A 27 4.47 9.17 9.52
N SER A 28 3.22 9.64 9.36
CA SER A 28 2.74 10.79 10.16
C SER A 28 2.54 10.42 11.65
N SER A 29 2.43 9.13 11.99
CA SER A 29 2.46 8.61 13.37
C SER A 29 3.50 7.50 13.54
N PRO A 30 4.51 7.67 14.41
CA PRO A 30 5.43 6.59 14.74
C PRO A 30 4.67 5.35 15.24
N GLY A 31 4.86 4.22 14.58
CA GLY A 31 4.30 2.92 15.00
C GLY A 31 2.87 2.62 14.52
N LYS A 32 2.24 3.48 13.70
CA LYS A 32 0.94 3.18 13.06
C LYS A 32 0.98 3.52 11.58
N VAL A 33 0.57 2.56 10.74
CA VAL A 33 0.50 2.72 9.28
C VAL A 33 -0.94 2.47 8.83
N ARG A 34 -1.47 3.34 7.97
CA ARG A 34 -2.73 3.07 7.29
C ARG A 34 -2.46 2.29 6.02
N VAL A 35 -3.16 1.18 5.86
CA VAL A 35 -2.99 0.28 4.72
C VAL A 35 -4.32 -0.14 4.11
N ILE A 36 -4.31 -0.51 2.84
CA ILE A 36 -5.39 -1.26 2.19
C ILE A 36 -5.01 -2.74 2.22
N ASN A 37 -5.87 -3.59 2.77
CA ASN A 37 -5.72 -5.05 2.71
C ASN A 37 -6.24 -5.61 1.37
N PRO A 38 -5.92 -6.87 1.00
CA PRO A 38 -6.43 -7.47 -0.24
C PRO A 38 -7.98 -7.53 -0.34
N ASP A 39 -8.66 -7.49 0.81
CA ASP A 39 -10.12 -7.49 0.87
C ASP A 39 -10.70 -6.08 0.57
N GLY A 40 -9.87 -5.04 0.53
CA GLY A 40 -10.20 -3.66 0.20
C GLY A 40 -10.47 -2.77 1.41
N ASP A 41 -10.37 -3.32 2.62
CA ASP A 41 -10.54 -2.57 3.85
C ASP A 41 -9.34 -1.66 4.11
N ILE A 42 -9.62 -0.45 4.55
CA ILE A 42 -8.62 0.47 5.08
C ILE A 42 -8.43 0.15 6.57
N LEU A 43 -7.22 -0.26 6.93
CA LEU A 43 -6.84 -0.64 8.29
C LEU A 43 -5.76 0.29 8.82
N VAL A 44 -5.78 0.56 10.13
CA VAL A 44 -4.64 1.13 10.86
C VAL A 44 -3.91 -0.01 11.54
N VAL A 45 -2.71 -0.34 11.08
CA VAL A 45 -1.89 -1.42 11.62
C VAL A 45 -0.73 -0.87 12.44
N MET A 46 -0.39 -1.54 13.54
CA MET A 46 0.86 -1.29 14.24
C MET A 46 1.93 -2.20 13.66
N GLU A 47 2.94 -1.62 12.99
CA GLU A 47 3.96 -2.35 12.24
C GLU A 47 4.65 -3.43 13.11
N GLU A 48 4.97 -3.08 14.36
CA GLU A 48 5.62 -3.96 15.33
C GLU A 48 4.77 -5.18 15.74
N LEU A 49 3.44 -5.11 15.64
CA LEU A 49 2.54 -6.19 16.06
C LEU A 49 2.30 -7.21 14.94
N PHE A 50 2.50 -6.83 13.68
CA PHE A 50 2.04 -7.62 12.53
C PHE A 50 3.15 -8.30 11.73
N ASP A 51 4.42 -8.23 12.15
CA ASP A 51 5.57 -8.84 11.43
C ASP A 51 5.56 -8.50 9.93
N LEU A 52 5.44 -7.19 9.67
CA LEU A 52 5.35 -6.61 8.35
C LEU A 52 6.75 -6.18 7.89
N GLU A 53 7.06 -6.41 6.62
CA GLU A 53 8.26 -5.89 5.99
C GLU A 53 7.93 -4.93 4.84
N PRO A 54 8.61 -3.77 4.77
CA PRO A 54 8.47 -2.86 3.63
C PRO A 54 8.87 -3.53 2.33
N VAL A 55 8.05 -3.35 1.31
CA VAL A 55 8.30 -3.83 -0.06
C VAL A 55 7.89 -2.77 -1.07
N GLU A 56 8.65 -2.66 -2.16
CA GLU A 56 8.22 -1.92 -3.35
C GLU A 56 7.51 -2.91 -4.29
N VAL A 57 6.25 -2.61 -4.64
CA VAL A 57 5.44 -3.51 -5.46
C VAL A 57 5.14 -2.86 -6.81
N PRO A 58 5.49 -3.48 -7.94
CA PRO A 58 5.13 -2.97 -9.25
C PRO A 58 3.60 -2.87 -9.40
N LEU A 59 3.07 -1.83 -10.02
CA LEU A 59 1.62 -1.68 -10.22
C LEU A 59 0.98 -2.89 -10.92
N GLY A 60 1.67 -3.47 -11.91
CA GLY A 60 1.17 -4.70 -12.56
C GLY A 60 1.11 -5.92 -11.65
N GLU A 61 1.84 -5.94 -10.54
CA GLU A 61 1.70 -6.96 -9.48
C GLU A 61 0.53 -6.61 -8.54
N VAL A 62 0.33 -5.33 -8.22
CA VAL A 62 -0.83 -4.86 -7.42
C VAL A 62 -2.15 -5.27 -8.07
N GLU A 63 -2.27 -5.13 -9.38
CA GLU A 63 -3.44 -5.55 -10.17
C GLU A 63 -3.77 -7.05 -10.06
N ARG A 64 -2.84 -7.88 -9.58
CA ARG A 64 -3.06 -9.32 -9.36
C ARG A 64 -3.61 -9.64 -7.96
N PHE A 65 -3.43 -8.72 -7.02
CA PHE A 65 -3.80 -8.90 -5.61
C PHE A 65 -4.99 -8.04 -5.19
N PHE A 66 -5.29 -6.99 -5.94
CA PHE A 66 -6.35 -6.03 -5.65
C PHE A 66 -7.26 -5.86 -6.87
N THR A 67 -8.53 -5.57 -6.62
CA THR A 67 -9.51 -5.25 -7.66
C THR A 67 -9.26 -3.86 -8.24
N ALA A 68 -9.73 -3.61 -9.46
CA ALA A 68 -9.64 -2.30 -10.09
C ALA A 68 -10.34 -1.19 -9.27
N GLU A 69 -11.41 -1.53 -8.56
CA GLU A 69 -12.11 -0.61 -7.66
C GLU A 69 -11.25 -0.24 -6.45
N GLN A 70 -10.61 -1.21 -5.80
CA GLN A 70 -9.70 -0.98 -4.67
C GLN A 70 -8.50 -0.12 -5.09
N ILE A 71 -7.92 -0.38 -6.26
CA ILE A 71 -6.82 0.40 -6.83
C ILE A 71 -7.27 1.83 -7.16
N THR A 72 -8.50 2.00 -7.65
CA THR A 72 -9.07 3.33 -7.91
C THR A 72 -9.28 4.09 -6.59
N CYS A 73 -9.83 3.44 -5.57
CA CYS A 73 -10.02 4.04 -4.25
C CYS A 73 -8.68 4.48 -3.64
N TRP A 74 -7.64 3.65 -3.72
CA TRP A 74 -6.27 4.00 -3.35
C TRP A 74 -5.77 5.26 -4.07
N ARG A 75 -5.90 5.32 -5.41
CA ARG A 75 -5.47 6.47 -6.21
C ARG A 75 -6.23 7.76 -5.86
N THR A 76 -7.54 7.65 -5.62
CA THR A 76 -8.36 8.80 -5.20
C THR A 76 -7.90 9.30 -3.84
N TYR A 77 -7.68 8.40 -2.88
CA TYR A 77 -7.17 8.77 -1.55
C TYR A 77 -5.83 9.53 -1.63
N LEU A 78 -4.89 9.05 -2.44
CA LEU A 78 -3.60 9.73 -2.61
C LEU A 78 -3.75 11.12 -3.24
N THR A 79 -4.69 11.28 -4.17
CA THR A 79 -5.00 12.58 -4.77
C THR A 79 -5.58 13.54 -3.74
N ASP A 80 -6.58 13.09 -2.98
CA ASP A 80 -7.27 13.92 -1.98
C ASP A 80 -6.33 14.37 -0.85
N GLU A 81 -5.40 13.51 -0.39
CA GLU A 81 -4.42 13.88 0.63
C GLU A 81 -3.32 14.80 0.09
N ALA A 82 -2.94 14.70 -1.19
CA ALA A 82 -1.97 15.61 -1.80
C ALA A 82 -2.52 17.06 -1.95
N GLU A 83 -3.84 17.23 -1.99
CA GLU A 83 -4.52 18.52 -2.08
C GLU A 83 -4.82 19.18 -0.72
N ARG A 84 -4.48 18.51 0.39
CA ARG A 84 -4.85 18.89 1.76
C ARG A 84 -3.76 19.65 2.50
#